data_AF-A0A1F8MXD3-F1
#
_entry.id   AF-A0A1F8MXD3-F1
#
_cell.length_a   1.000
_cell.length_b   1.000
_cell.length_c   1.000
_cell.angle_alpha   90.00
_cell.angle_beta   90.00
_cell.angle_gamma   90.00
#
_symmetry.space_group_name_H-M   'P 1'
#
loop_
_entity.id
_entity.type
_entity.pdbx_description
1 polymer ?
#
loop_
_entity_poly.entity_id
_entity_poly.type
_entity_poly.pdbx_seq_one_letter_code
_entity_poly.pdbx_strand_id
1 'polypeptide(L)' 'MKIGGWEIALIVVAIILIFGVGKLSQVGGALGKSIREFRREKDRKDDDVPQVSTKEPAAGKNTSQPEAKSKE' A
#
# COMPACT_ATOMS: atom_id res chain seq x y z
N MET A 1 17.87 18.66 -23.07
CA MET A 1 17.92 17.21 -22.83
C MET A 1 16.81 16.90 -21.85
N LYS A 2 15.68 16.35 -22.32
CA LYS A 2 14.53 16.09 -21.46
C LYS A 2 14.81 14.77 -20.76
N ILE A 3 14.92 14.79 -19.44
CA ILE A 3 14.83 13.59 -18.61
C ILE A 3 13.53 12.90 -19.02
N GLY A 4 13.66 11.85 -19.81
CA GLY A 4 12.55 11.05 -20.28
C GLY A 4 12.03 10.16 -19.16
N GLY A 5 10.85 9.58 -19.38
CA GLY A 5 10.31 8.56 -18.46
C GLY A 5 11.26 7.37 -18.29
N TRP A 6 12.16 7.14 -19.25
CA TRP A 6 13.16 6.07 -19.22
C TRP A 6 14.23 6.29 -18.14
N GLU A 7 14.76 7.50 -18.02
CA GLU A 7 15.76 7.84 -17.00
C GLU A 7 15.18 7.76 -15.59
N ILE A 8 13.92 8.18 -15.40
CA ILE A 8 13.23 8.06 -14.12
C ILE A 8 13.04 6.59 -13.74
N ALA A 9 12.67 5.73 -14.70
CA ALA A 9 12.52 4.30 -14.46
C ALA A 9 13.84 3.66 -14.00
N LEU A 10 14.97 4.01 -14.62
CA LEU A 10 16.30 3.52 -14.22
C LEU A 10 16.65 3.91 -12.79
N ILE A 11 16.36 5.14 -12.37
CA ILE A 11 16.61 5.61 -11.00
C ILE A 11 15.75 4.83 -10.00
N VAL A 12 14.47 4.63 -10.30
CA VAL A 12 13.56 3.86 -9.44
C VAL A 12 14.05 2.42 -9.28
N VAL A 13 14.51 1.78 -10.36
CA VAL A 13 15.09 0.43 -10.31
C VAL A 13 16.32 0.40 -9.41
N ALA A 14 17.22 1.37 -9.51
CA ALA A 14 18.40 1.44 -8.64
C ALA A 14 18.03 1.56 -7.15
N ILE A 15 17.02 2.37 -6.81
CA ILE A 15 16.50 2.50 -5.44
C ILE A 15 15.91 1.17 -4.96
N ILE A 16 15.14 0.48 -5.79
CA ILE A 16 14.57 -0.83 -5.45
C ILE A 16 15.65 -1.88 -5.20
N LEU A 17 16.78 -1.84 -5.92
CA LEU A 17 17.89 -2.76 -5.67
C LEU A 17 18.54 -2.52 -4.29
N ILE A 18 18.65 -1.27 -3.85
CA ILE A 18 19.24 -0.92 -2.55
C ILE A 18 18.29 -1.23 -1.39
N PHE A 19 17.03 -0.80 -1.50
CA PHE A 19 16.04 -0.91 -0.43
C PHE A 19 15.21 -2.20 -0.47
N GLY A 20 15.16 -2.87 -1.61
CA GLY A 20 14.29 -4.01 -1.87
C GLY A 20 12.84 -3.64 -2.16
N VAL A 21 12.13 -4.52 -2.88
CA VAL A 21 10.69 -4.36 -3.19
C VAL A 21 9.80 -4.38 -1.94
N GLY A 22 10.20 -5.12 -0.90
CA GLY A 22 9.43 -5.26 0.34
C GLY A 22 9.31 -3.96 1.14
N LYS A 23 10.42 -3.21 1.27
CA LYS A 23 10.42 -1.94 2.00
C LYS A 23 9.65 -0.86 1.26
N LEU A 24 9.78 -0.78 -0.06
CA LEU A 24 9.05 0.19 -0.88
C LEU A 24 7.54 -0.08 -0.84
N SER A 25 7.11 -1.34 -0.91
CA SER A 25 5.69 -1.72 -0.79
C SER A 25 5.14 -1.43 0.61
N GLN A 26 5.90 -1.72 1.66
CA GLN A 26 5.49 -1.45 3.04
C GLN A 26 5.29 0.05 3.30
N VAL A 27 6.24 0.89 2.87
CA VAL A 27 6.16 2.34 3.03
C VAL A 27 5.09 2.94 2.11
N GLY A 28 5.02 2.50 0.85
CA GLY A 28 4.01 2.95 -0.10
C GLY A 28 2.58 2.60 0.33
N GLY A 29 2.37 1.44 0.95
CA GLY A 29 1.07 1.05 1.51
C GLY A 29 0.63 1.94 2.68
N ALA A 30 1.55 2.29 3.59
CA ALA A 30 1.27 3.20 4.70
C ALA A 30 0.96 4.62 4.20
N LEU A 31 1.83 5.16 3.31
CA LEU A 31 1.64 6.48 2.72
C LEU A 31 0.34 6.55 1.90
N GLY A 32 0.03 5.50 1.13
CA GLY A 32 -1.19 5.44 0.32
C GLY A 32 -2.46 5.46 1.16
N LYS A 33 -2.47 4.78 2.32
CA LYS A 33 -3.59 4.85 3.28
C LYS A 33 -3.75 6.26 3.82
N SER A 34 -2.67 6.90 4.28
CA SER A 34 -2.70 8.28 4.76
C SER A 34 -3.21 9.24 3.69
N ILE A 35 -2.66 9.18 2.47
CA ILE A 35 -3.07 10.04 1.34
C ILE A 35 -4.54 9.81 0.99
N ARG A 36 -5.04 8.57 1.06
CA ARG A 36 -6.45 8.25 0.80
C ARG A 36 -7.38 8.83 1.86
N GLU A 37 -7.00 8.80 3.12
CA GLU A 37 -7.72 9.48 4.21
C GLU A 37 -7.66 10.99 4.02
N PHE A 38 -6.49 11.58 3.79
CA PHE A 38 -6.36 13.02 3.49
C PHE A 38 -7.23 13.48 2.33
N ARG A 39 -7.33 12.67 1.27
CA ARG A 39 -8.21 12.94 0.13
C ARG A 39 -9.68 12.88 0.56
N ARG A 40 -10.07 11.83 1.28
CA ARG A 40 -11.43 11.63 1.77
C ARG A 40 -11.89 12.74 2.72
N GLU A 41 -11.05 13.18 3.65
CA GLU A 41 -11.35 14.31 4.53
C GLU A 41 -11.42 15.64 3.77
N LYS A 42 -10.61 15.82 2.71
CA LYS A 42 -10.72 16.99 1.84
C LYS A 42 -12.02 17.00 1.05
N ASP A 43 -12.40 15.86 0.47
CA ASP A 43 -13.63 15.72 -0.31
C ASP A 43 -14.89 15.83 0.61
N ARG A 44 -14.83 15.31 1.84
CA ARG A 44 -15.90 15.46 2.87
C ARG A 44 -16.12 16.90 3.34
N LYS A 45 -15.11 17.76 3.17
CA LYS A 45 -15.21 19.18 3.53
C LYS A 45 -15.99 20.00 2.49
N ASP A 46 -16.14 19.45 1.28
CA ASP A 46 -16.83 20.07 0.15
C ASP A 46 -18.27 19.53 0.00
N ASP A 47 -18.54 18.26 0.32
CA ASP A 47 -19.86 17.65 0.16
C ASP A 47 -20.26 16.71 1.33
N ASP A 48 -21.45 16.95 1.89
CA ASP A 48 -22.10 16.22 2.99
C ASP A 48 -22.64 14.83 2.53
N VAL A 49 -21.75 13.90 2.17
CA VAL A 49 -22.13 12.50 1.83
C VAL A 49 -21.20 11.44 2.44
N PRO A 50 -21.72 10.48 3.23
CA PRO A 50 -20.89 9.48 3.90
C PRO A 50 -20.63 8.29 2.98
N GLN A 51 -19.56 8.33 2.18
CA GLN A 51 -19.06 7.11 1.54
C GLN A 51 -18.08 6.39 2.46
N VAL A 52 -18.63 5.53 3.32
CA VAL A 52 -17.90 4.44 3.98
C VAL A 52 -17.70 3.33 2.96
N SER A 53 -16.48 3.25 2.44
CA SER A 53 -16.00 2.03 1.79
C SER A 53 -14.70 1.61 2.47
N THR A 54 -14.87 1.02 3.65
CA THR A 54 -13.89 0.12 4.24
C THR A 54 -13.90 -1.14 3.38
N LYS A 55 -13.08 -1.16 2.32
CA LYS A 55 -12.56 -2.43 1.81
C LYS A 55 -11.17 -2.58 2.38
N GLU A 56 -11.13 -3.26 3.52
CA GLU A 56 -9.95 -3.93 4.04
C GLU A 56 -9.32 -4.78 2.93
N PRO A 57 -8.06 -4.52 2.53
CA PRO A 57 -7.29 -5.50 1.80
C PRO A 57 -6.54 -6.34 2.83
N ALA A 58 -6.96 -7.59 2.93
CA ALA A 58 -6.22 -8.67 3.56
C ALA A 58 -4.74 -8.66 3.09
N ALA A 59 -3.82 -8.37 4.01
CA ALA A 59 -2.39 -8.66 3.84
C ALA A 59 -1.77 -8.90 5.22
N GLY A 60 -2.21 -9.98 5.84
CA GLY A 60 -1.62 -10.58 7.04
C GLY A 60 -1.56 -12.10 6.87
N LYS A 61 -0.99 -12.58 5.76
CA LYS A 61 -0.56 -13.98 5.66
C LYS A 61 0.88 -14.03 6.16
N ASN A 62 1.06 -14.37 7.43
CA ASN A 62 2.16 -15.16 7.96
C ASN A 62 1.98 -15.37 9.47
N THR A 63 1.06 -16.26 9.83
CA THR A 63 1.27 -17.19 10.96
C THR A 63 0.87 -18.57 10.45
N SER A 64 1.90 -19.36 10.17
CA SER A 64 2.02 -20.81 10.11
C SER A 64 0.74 -21.64 10.31
N GLN A 65 0.34 -22.37 9.26
CA GLN A 65 -0.28 -23.71 9.34
C GLN A 65 0.69 -24.70 10.05
N PRO A 66 0.31 -25.94 10.41
CA PRO A 66 -1.02 -26.52 10.72
C PRO A 66 -0.96 -27.50 11.93
N GLU A 67 -1.96 -27.57 12.80
CA GLU A 67 -2.16 -28.77 13.64
C GLU A 67 -3.63 -29.18 13.67
N ALA A 68 -3.91 -30.16 12.80
CA ALA A 68 -5.02 -31.07 12.97
C ALA A 68 -4.83 -31.89 14.27
N LYS A 69 -5.97 -32.32 14.83
CA LYS A 69 -6.17 -33.42 15.79
C LYS A 69 -6.63 -32.96 17.18
N SER A 70 -7.93 -32.76 17.30
CA SER A 70 -8.70 -32.93 18.54
C SER A 70 -10.15 -33.14 18.13
N LYS A 71 -10.87 -34.21 18.44
CA LYS A 71 -10.60 -35.50 19.08
C LYS A 71 -11.89 -36.31 18.85
N GLU A 72 -11.79 -37.63 18.82
CA GLU A 72 -12.93 -38.55 19.05
C GLU A 72 -13.70 -38.21 20.33
#